data_AF-A0A7S2V7R0-F1
#
_entry.id   AF-A0A7S2V7R0-F1
#
_cell.length_a   1.000
_cell.length_b   1.000
_cell.length_c   1.000
_cell.angle_alpha   90.00
_cell.angle_beta   90.00
_cell.angle_gamma   90.00
#
_symmetry.space_group_name_H-M   'P 1'
#
loop_
_entity.id
_entity.type
_entity.pdbx_description
1 polymer ?
#
loop_
_entity_poly.entity_id
_entity_poly.type
_entity_poly.pdbx_seq_one_letter_code
_entity_poly.pdbx_strand_id
1 'polypeptide(L)'
;ETQRATYQPYATIMRCGTYSTGLWLSLFVGLMQVEKMAALSSSSSSKMLQAASTPDSSDVPALDDDPDQTAVQEQLGYIPTNYVRVSARNAHGAPVAIQTYPLQGGSRRRQTKAMESMPSSALVGAPFPTLYWLTDPAISKAIAELERHGHVTLIEKELEANPELQAQLLTCHEEYAADRWKSLTLPDQTLLNGSEPHSMPRIKYMLHDSGIAGIDMMKCRSLGAVKCLHTHYAHYRSTLDRRLEAEADSCTPRTLNPVGQYVHDRLMNDFENLVL
;
A
#
# COMPACT_ATOMS: atom_id res chain seq x y z
N GLU A 1 5.75 42.22 38.03
CA GLU A 1 4.86 41.06 37.85
C GLU A 1 5.24 40.32 36.58
N THR A 2 5.85 39.15 36.73
CA THR A 2 6.17 38.22 35.65
C THR A 2 6.31 36.86 36.30
N GLN A 3 5.35 35.97 36.11
CA GLN A 3 5.51 34.57 36.48
C GLN A 3 4.91 33.66 35.41
N ARG A 4 5.83 32.95 34.76
CA ARG A 4 5.59 31.71 34.01
C ARG A 4 4.93 30.70 34.96
N ALA A 5 3.85 30.06 34.51
CA ALA A 5 3.31 28.88 35.15
C ALA A 5 3.77 27.63 34.37
N THR A 6 4.44 26.76 35.10
CA THR A 6 5.07 25.51 34.71
C THR A 6 4.07 24.37 34.56
N TYR A 7 4.35 23.51 33.58
CA TYR A 7 3.72 22.23 33.31
C TYR A 7 4.23 21.17 34.30
N GLN A 8 3.33 20.36 34.89
CA GLN A 8 3.68 19.12 35.59
C GLN A 8 2.60 18.04 35.36
N PRO A 9 2.97 16.76 35.13
CA PRO A 9 2.05 15.70 34.73
C PRO A 9 1.50 14.92 35.93
N TYR A 10 0.24 14.47 35.80
CA TYR A 10 -0.37 13.50 36.72
C TYR A 10 -0.10 12.07 36.26
N ALA A 11 0.62 11.31 37.10
CA ALA A 11 0.73 9.87 37.06
C ALA A 11 -0.29 9.28 38.05
N THR A 12 -1.17 8.39 37.59
CA THR A 12 -2.02 7.58 38.46
C THR A 12 -1.59 6.13 38.39
N ILE A 13 -1.08 5.66 39.53
CA ILE A 13 -0.78 4.27 39.86
C ILE A 13 -2.08 3.59 40.28
N MET A 14 -2.42 2.43 39.71
CA MET A 14 -3.36 1.49 40.33
C MET A 14 -2.76 0.09 40.43
N ARG A 15 -3.10 -0.54 41.55
CA ARG A 15 -2.45 -1.65 42.23
C ARG A 15 -2.67 -3.01 41.56
N CYS A 16 -1.65 -3.83 41.76
CA CYS A 16 -1.59 -5.27 41.59
C CYS A 16 -2.57 -6.01 42.53
N GLY A 17 -3.28 -7.00 42.00
CA GLY A 17 -4.05 -8.00 42.73
C GLY A 17 -3.39 -9.38 42.59
N THR A 18 -3.25 -10.07 43.70
CA THR A 18 -2.52 -11.32 43.95
C THR A 18 -3.40 -12.57 43.83
N TYR A 19 -2.90 -13.68 43.25
CA TYR A 19 -3.18 -15.09 43.60
C TYR A 19 -2.02 -15.94 43.02
N SER A 20 -1.09 -16.52 43.81
CA SER A 20 -1.11 -17.84 44.50
C SER A 20 -1.50 -19.00 43.56
N THR A 21 -0.82 -20.13 43.40
CA THR A 21 0.37 -20.82 43.95
C THR A 21 0.51 -22.10 43.10
N GLY A 22 1.73 -22.61 42.87
CA GLY A 22 1.89 -23.95 42.29
C GLY A 22 3.34 -24.31 41.96
N LEU A 23 4.05 -24.85 42.95
CA LEU A 23 5.36 -25.51 42.87
C LEU A 23 5.41 -26.53 41.72
N TRP A 24 6.55 -26.61 41.01
CA TRP A 24 7.27 -27.87 40.78
C TRP A 24 8.79 -27.60 40.70
N LEU A 25 9.51 -28.11 41.71
CA LEU A 25 10.96 -28.25 41.71
C LEU A 25 11.37 -29.32 40.68
N SER A 26 12.48 -29.10 39.98
CA SER A 26 13.69 -29.96 40.08
C SER A 26 14.79 -29.48 39.12
N LEU A 27 15.86 -28.92 39.68
CA LEU A 27 17.18 -28.88 39.06
C LEU A 27 17.82 -30.27 39.23
N PHE A 28 18.46 -30.78 38.18
CA PHE A 28 19.65 -31.62 38.35
C PHE A 28 20.69 -31.26 37.29
N VAL A 29 21.91 -31.04 37.81
CA VAL A 29 23.15 -30.67 37.14
C VAL A 29 23.80 -31.93 36.54
N GLY A 30 24.44 -31.79 35.38
CA GLY A 30 25.24 -32.87 34.78
C GLY A 30 26.23 -32.36 33.75
N LEU A 31 27.44 -32.05 34.22
CA LEU A 31 28.63 -31.67 33.46
C LEU A 31 29.28 -32.94 32.87
N MET A 32 29.54 -33.02 31.56
CA MET A 32 30.61 -33.87 31.02
C MET A 32 31.20 -33.28 29.72
N GLN A 33 32.52 -33.06 29.79
CA GLN A 33 33.42 -32.83 28.67
C GLN A 33 33.55 -34.10 27.81
N VAL A 34 33.71 -33.92 26.50
CA VAL A 34 34.40 -34.90 25.64
C VAL A 34 35.34 -34.14 24.71
N GLU A 35 36.61 -34.56 24.71
CA GLU A 35 37.73 -34.02 23.95
C GLU A 35 37.79 -34.51 22.49
N LYS A 36 38.41 -33.67 21.65
CA LYS A 36 39.25 -33.92 20.45
C LYS A 36 39.15 -35.27 19.74
N MET A 37 38.93 -35.19 18.42
CA MET A 37 39.83 -35.80 17.43
C MET A 37 40.01 -34.89 16.21
N ALA A 38 41.27 -34.69 15.84
CA ALA A 38 41.72 -34.02 14.63
C ALA A 38 42.14 -35.06 13.59
N ALA A 39 42.09 -34.65 12.32
CA ALA A 39 43.11 -34.85 11.28
C ALA A 39 42.66 -35.56 9.98
N LEU A 40 42.80 -34.78 8.90
CA LEU A 40 43.36 -35.10 7.58
C LEU A 40 42.57 -35.99 6.60
N SER A 41 42.15 -35.39 5.48
CA SER A 41 42.78 -35.67 4.17
C SER A 41 42.14 -34.86 3.04
N SER A 42 43.02 -34.28 2.25
CA SER A 42 42.85 -33.52 1.01
C SER A 42 42.07 -34.21 -0.10
N SER A 43 41.38 -33.44 -0.95
CA SER A 43 41.79 -33.26 -2.36
C SER A 43 40.84 -32.36 -3.14
N SER A 44 41.46 -31.59 -4.03
CA SER A 44 40.92 -30.71 -5.06
C SER A 44 39.67 -31.19 -5.78
N SER A 45 38.73 -30.26 -5.98
CA SER A 45 38.06 -30.09 -7.28
C SER A 45 37.53 -28.67 -7.40
N SER A 46 38.34 -27.82 -8.01
CA SER A 46 37.91 -26.56 -8.62
C SER A 46 36.83 -26.87 -9.67
N LYS A 47 35.58 -26.49 -9.38
CA LYS A 47 34.55 -26.30 -10.40
C LYS A 47 33.82 -24.98 -10.15
N MET A 48 34.30 -23.99 -10.89
CA MET A 48 33.51 -22.96 -11.56
C MET A 48 32.38 -22.33 -10.75
N LEU A 49 32.73 -21.23 -10.06
CA LEU A 49 31.82 -20.12 -9.80
C LEU A 49 31.38 -19.55 -11.16
N GLN A 50 30.25 -20.03 -11.67
CA GLN A 50 29.53 -19.33 -12.72
C GLN A 50 28.75 -18.22 -12.03
N ALA A 51 29.17 -16.98 -12.29
CA ALA A 51 28.48 -15.79 -11.83
C ALA A 51 27.00 -15.91 -12.22
N ALA A 52 26.12 -15.92 -11.22
CA ALA A 52 24.70 -15.76 -11.44
C ALA A 52 24.50 -14.39 -12.09
N SER A 53 24.18 -14.41 -13.38
CA SER A 53 23.74 -13.25 -14.12
C SER A 53 22.60 -12.60 -13.35
N THR A 54 22.76 -11.30 -13.09
CA THR A 54 21.69 -10.40 -12.65
C THR A 54 20.42 -10.69 -13.45
N PRO A 55 19.24 -10.82 -12.83
CA PRO A 55 18.01 -10.95 -13.58
C PRO A 55 17.83 -9.71 -14.46
N ASP A 56 17.60 -9.99 -15.74
CA ASP A 56 17.38 -9.03 -16.81
C ASP A 56 16.17 -8.15 -16.47
N SER A 57 16.34 -6.84 -16.56
CA SER A 57 15.31 -5.83 -16.25
C SER A 57 14.27 -5.68 -17.37
N SER A 58 14.15 -6.66 -18.26
CA SER A 58 13.42 -6.59 -19.52
C SER A 58 11.92 -6.89 -19.43
N ASP A 59 11.42 -7.38 -18.29
CA ASP A 59 10.01 -7.78 -18.14
C ASP A 59 9.10 -6.67 -17.55
N VAL A 60 9.64 -5.46 -17.35
CA VAL A 60 8.83 -4.25 -17.19
C VAL A 60 8.57 -3.71 -18.60
N PRO A 61 7.31 -3.44 -19.01
CA PRO A 61 7.02 -2.88 -20.34
C PRO A 61 7.91 -1.65 -20.57
N ALA A 62 8.65 -1.64 -21.68
CA ALA A 62 9.56 -0.55 -22.02
C ALA A 62 8.82 0.80 -21.95
N LEU A 63 9.33 1.69 -21.10
CA LEU A 63 8.71 2.96 -20.76
C LEU A 63 8.84 4.02 -21.87
N ASP A 64 9.68 3.83 -22.88
CA ASP A 64 10.24 4.98 -23.62
C ASP A 64 9.32 5.63 -24.67
N ASP A 65 8.12 5.07 -24.96
CA ASP A 65 7.22 5.57 -26.01
C ASP A 65 5.82 6.01 -25.54
N ASP A 66 5.56 6.07 -24.22
CA ASP A 66 4.24 6.50 -23.74
C ASP A 66 4.09 8.05 -23.87
N PRO A 67 3.22 8.55 -24.77
CA PRO A 67 3.06 9.99 -25.00
C PRO A 67 2.58 10.74 -23.75
N ASP A 68 2.00 10.04 -22.77
CA ASP A 68 1.55 10.65 -21.53
C ASP A 68 2.65 10.97 -20.53
N GLN A 69 3.85 10.39 -20.68
CA GLN A 69 4.92 10.61 -19.71
C GLN A 69 5.32 12.07 -19.58
N THR A 70 5.34 12.81 -20.69
CA THR A 70 5.66 14.25 -20.63
C THR A 70 4.63 14.98 -19.76
N ALA A 71 3.34 14.73 -19.97
CA ALA A 71 2.28 15.36 -19.19
C ALA A 71 2.33 14.95 -17.71
N VAL A 72 2.58 13.68 -17.40
CA VAL A 72 2.73 13.20 -16.02
C VAL A 72 3.96 13.83 -15.35
N GLN A 73 5.07 13.98 -16.09
CA GLN A 73 6.30 14.60 -15.58
C GLN A 73 6.08 16.07 -15.28
N GLU A 74 5.38 16.79 -16.15
CA GLU A 74 5.02 18.19 -15.95
C GLU A 74 4.13 18.39 -14.72
N GLN A 75 3.14 17.50 -14.52
CA GLN A 75 2.24 17.56 -13.37
C GLN A 75 2.91 17.23 -12.03
N LEU A 76 3.74 16.18 -12.00
CA LEU A 76 4.37 15.69 -10.76
C LEU A 76 5.75 16.31 -10.49
N GLY A 77 6.39 16.88 -11.51
CA GLY A 77 7.79 17.32 -11.50
C GLY A 77 8.81 16.17 -11.66
N TYR A 78 8.35 14.92 -11.81
CA TYR A 78 9.17 13.73 -12.02
C TYR A 78 8.30 12.59 -12.56
N ILE A 79 8.93 11.54 -13.08
CA ILE A 79 8.22 10.29 -13.44
C ILE A 79 8.43 9.25 -12.34
N PRO A 80 7.35 8.69 -11.75
CA PRO A 80 7.47 7.59 -10.81
C PRO A 80 8.20 6.40 -11.46
N THR A 81 9.16 5.80 -10.75
CA THR A 81 9.93 4.65 -11.25
C THR A 81 9.07 3.42 -11.53
N ASN A 82 7.89 3.36 -10.92
CA ASN A 82 6.91 2.31 -11.10
C ASN A 82 5.69 2.80 -11.91
N TYR A 83 5.84 3.81 -12.75
CA TYR A 83 4.80 4.24 -13.69
C TYR A 83 4.42 3.07 -14.62
N VAL A 84 3.11 2.91 -14.88
CA VAL A 84 2.61 1.91 -15.85
C VAL A 84 1.88 2.60 -17.00
N ARG A 85 0.89 3.46 -16.69
CA ARG A 85 0.09 4.19 -17.66
C ARG A 85 -0.76 5.26 -16.99
N VAL A 86 -1.30 6.20 -17.75
CA VAL A 86 -2.46 7.00 -17.34
C VAL A 86 -3.70 6.11 -17.22
N SER A 87 -4.40 6.20 -16.08
CA SER A 87 -5.58 5.40 -15.78
C SER A 87 -6.88 6.22 -15.75
N ALA A 88 -6.78 7.54 -15.68
CA ALA A 88 -7.93 8.43 -15.78
C ALA A 88 -7.53 9.79 -16.37
N ARG A 89 -8.46 10.41 -17.10
CA ARG A 89 -8.30 11.75 -17.67
C ARG A 89 -9.46 12.66 -17.28
N ASN A 90 -9.24 13.96 -17.36
CA ASN A 90 -10.30 14.97 -17.25
C ASN A 90 -10.95 15.23 -18.63
N ALA A 91 -11.97 16.09 -18.67
CA ALA A 91 -12.66 16.46 -19.90
C ALA A 91 -11.77 17.10 -20.99
N HIS A 92 -10.59 17.61 -20.63
CA HIS A 92 -9.60 18.12 -21.59
C HIS A 92 -8.57 17.07 -22.04
N GLY A 93 -8.69 15.83 -21.56
CA GLY A 93 -7.76 14.75 -21.86
C GLY A 93 -6.46 14.78 -21.03
N ALA A 94 -6.31 15.71 -20.09
CA ALA A 94 -5.14 15.75 -19.21
C ALA A 94 -5.20 14.61 -18.18
N PRO A 95 -4.04 14.01 -17.79
CA PRO A 95 -4.01 12.95 -16.80
C PRO A 95 -4.56 13.41 -15.45
N VAL A 96 -5.46 12.63 -14.88
CA VAL A 96 -5.99 12.83 -13.52
C VAL A 96 -5.34 11.84 -12.56
N ALA A 97 -5.21 10.59 -12.98
CA ALA A 97 -4.56 9.55 -12.21
C ALA A 97 -3.76 8.62 -13.13
N ILE A 98 -2.72 8.03 -12.55
CA ILE A 98 -1.90 6.99 -13.17
C ILE A 98 -2.11 5.66 -12.45
N GLN A 99 -1.95 4.57 -13.18
CA GLN A 99 -1.71 3.25 -12.61
C GLN A 99 -0.21 3.08 -12.39
N THR A 100 0.15 2.50 -11.24
CA THR A 100 1.53 2.24 -10.85
C THR A 100 1.74 0.76 -10.55
N TYR A 101 2.96 0.28 -10.81
CA TYR A 101 3.33 -1.09 -10.50
C TYR A 101 3.41 -1.25 -8.97
N PRO A 102 2.86 -2.34 -8.36
CA PRO A 102 2.78 -2.46 -6.90
C PRO A 102 4.13 -2.57 -6.17
N LEU A 103 5.22 -2.78 -6.92
CA LEU A 103 6.59 -2.83 -6.42
C LEU A 103 7.44 -1.69 -7.00
N GLN A 104 8.59 -1.45 -6.39
CA GLN A 104 9.64 -0.54 -6.88
C GLN A 104 9.22 0.95 -6.98
N GLY A 105 8.14 1.33 -6.29
CA GLY A 105 7.64 2.71 -6.26
C GLY A 105 8.06 3.54 -5.06
N GLY A 106 7.66 4.81 -5.09
CA GLY A 106 7.81 5.76 -3.98
C GLY A 106 9.19 6.39 -3.88
N SER A 107 9.35 7.30 -2.91
CA SER A 107 10.59 8.07 -2.77
C SER A 107 11.80 7.18 -2.49
N ARG A 108 12.99 7.62 -2.92
CA ARG A 108 14.25 6.91 -2.66
C ARG A 108 14.43 6.55 -1.18
N ARG A 109 14.07 7.47 -0.27
CA ARG A 109 14.06 7.22 1.17
C ARG A 109 13.18 6.03 1.57
N ARG A 110 11.96 5.92 0.99
CA ARG A 110 11.06 4.78 1.28
C ARG A 110 11.63 3.48 0.73
N GLN A 111 12.19 3.51 -0.48
CA GLN A 111 12.85 2.35 -1.08
C GLN A 111 14.03 1.88 -0.22
N THR A 112 14.92 2.79 0.18
CA THR A 112 16.06 2.48 1.06
C THR A 112 15.60 1.88 2.39
N LYS A 113 14.61 2.50 3.06
CA LYS A 113 14.07 1.97 4.32
C LYS A 113 13.45 0.58 4.15
N ALA A 114 12.77 0.34 3.03
CA ALA A 114 12.25 -0.99 2.75
C ALA A 114 13.40 -2.00 2.60
N MET A 115 14.42 -1.67 1.80
CA MET A 115 15.60 -2.53 1.58
C MET A 115 16.36 -2.83 2.87
N GLU A 116 16.54 -1.86 3.77
CA GLU A 116 17.18 -2.07 5.09
C GLU A 116 16.45 -3.12 5.95
N SER A 117 15.13 -3.21 5.80
CA SER A 117 14.29 -4.17 6.53
C SER A 117 14.12 -5.51 5.80
N MET A 118 14.63 -5.62 4.57
CA MET A 118 14.51 -6.83 3.76
C MET A 118 15.76 -7.72 3.95
N PRO A 119 15.60 -9.06 3.89
CA PRO A 119 16.74 -9.95 3.85
C PRO A 119 17.66 -9.59 2.68
N SER A 120 18.97 -9.78 2.83
CA SER A 120 19.95 -9.54 1.76
C SER A 120 19.71 -10.41 0.52
N SER A 121 18.96 -11.50 0.68
CA SER A 121 18.51 -12.42 -0.37
C SER A 121 17.17 -12.04 -1.00
N ALA A 122 16.55 -10.91 -0.60
CA ALA A 122 15.28 -10.47 -1.16
C ALA A 122 15.42 -10.15 -2.65
N LEU A 123 14.69 -10.89 -3.48
CA LEU A 123 14.61 -10.67 -4.92
C LEU A 123 13.46 -9.72 -5.30
N VAL A 124 12.57 -9.40 -4.36
CA VAL A 124 11.39 -8.57 -4.58
C VAL A 124 11.67 -7.09 -4.31
N GLY A 125 11.09 -6.21 -5.13
CA GLY A 125 11.19 -4.76 -4.96
C GLY A 125 10.50 -4.23 -3.69
N ALA A 126 10.76 -2.97 -3.35
CA ALA A 126 10.07 -2.30 -2.25
C ALA A 126 8.56 -2.16 -2.56
N PRO A 127 7.65 -2.48 -1.62
CA PRO A 127 6.21 -2.36 -1.85
C PRO A 127 5.77 -0.90 -1.93
N PHE A 128 4.96 -0.58 -2.94
CA PHE A 128 4.35 0.73 -3.10
C PHE A 128 2.88 0.68 -2.65
N PRO A 129 2.38 1.61 -1.81
CA PRO A 129 1.13 1.44 -1.06
C PRO A 129 -0.15 1.67 -1.88
N THR A 130 -0.05 2.24 -3.09
CA THR A 130 -1.23 2.52 -3.93
C THR A 130 -1.06 1.99 -5.35
N LEU A 131 -2.11 1.44 -5.94
CA LEU A 131 -2.16 1.02 -7.35
C LEU A 131 -2.46 2.22 -8.25
N TYR A 132 -3.33 3.12 -7.80
CA TYR A 132 -3.70 4.35 -8.52
C TYR A 132 -3.16 5.58 -7.77
N TRP A 133 -2.57 6.52 -8.49
CA TRP A 133 -1.99 7.74 -7.94
C TRP A 133 -2.51 8.95 -8.70
N LEU A 134 -3.11 9.90 -7.98
CA LEU A 134 -3.52 11.20 -8.51
C LEU A 134 -2.33 12.03 -8.98
N THR A 135 -2.43 12.62 -10.18
CA THR A 135 -1.38 13.44 -10.78
C THR A 135 -1.80 14.88 -11.04
N ASP A 136 -3.09 15.13 -11.33
CA ASP A 136 -3.55 16.49 -11.63
C ASP A 136 -3.33 17.44 -10.43
N PRO A 137 -2.55 18.53 -10.62
CA PRO A 137 -2.17 19.42 -9.53
C PRO A 137 -3.33 20.28 -9.02
N ALA A 138 -4.27 20.66 -9.89
CA ALA A 138 -5.43 21.47 -9.52
C ALA A 138 -6.41 20.63 -8.68
N ILE A 139 -6.70 19.40 -9.12
CA ILE A 139 -7.53 18.45 -8.39
C ILE A 139 -6.85 18.08 -7.06
N SER A 140 -5.55 17.78 -7.07
CA SER A 140 -4.80 17.44 -5.86
C SER A 140 -4.88 18.54 -4.80
N LYS A 141 -4.76 19.80 -5.22
CA LYS A 141 -4.89 20.98 -4.36
C LYS A 141 -6.32 21.13 -3.82
N ALA A 142 -7.33 20.97 -4.66
CA ALA A 142 -8.72 21.05 -4.24
C ALA A 142 -9.09 19.96 -3.23
N ILE A 143 -8.62 18.72 -3.44
CA ILE A 143 -8.79 17.63 -2.46
C ILE A 143 -8.07 17.93 -1.15
N ALA A 144 -6.84 18.45 -1.19
CA ALA A 144 -6.12 18.84 0.02
C ALA A 144 -6.87 19.92 0.82
N GLU A 145 -7.55 20.83 0.14
CA GLU A 145 -8.40 21.84 0.76
C GLU A 145 -9.64 21.20 1.44
N LEU A 146 -10.29 20.22 0.80
CA LEU A 146 -11.36 19.44 1.41
C LEU A 146 -10.86 18.70 2.67
N GLU A 147 -9.69 18.06 2.62
CA GLU A 147 -9.11 17.40 3.78
C GLU A 147 -8.83 18.39 4.92
N ARG A 148 -8.31 19.58 4.61
CA ARG A 148 -8.07 20.66 5.58
C ARG A 148 -9.36 21.15 6.24
N HIS A 149 -10.48 21.10 5.53
CA HIS A 149 -11.81 21.42 6.06
C HIS A 149 -12.49 20.26 6.80
N GLY A 150 -11.79 19.13 7.00
CA GLY A 150 -12.29 18.01 7.79
C GLY A 150 -13.24 17.07 7.05
N HIS A 151 -13.26 17.11 5.71
CA HIS A 151 -14.14 16.26 4.91
C HIS A 151 -13.89 14.75 5.11
N VAL A 152 -12.68 14.34 5.51
CA VAL A 152 -12.39 12.94 5.90
C VAL A 152 -13.29 12.50 7.06
N THR A 153 -13.34 13.30 8.13
CA THR A 153 -14.18 12.98 9.30
C THR A 153 -15.67 13.04 8.97
N LEU A 154 -16.08 13.90 8.03
CA LEU A 154 -17.48 13.97 7.60
C LEU A 154 -17.89 12.68 6.85
N ILE A 155 -17.09 12.23 5.88
CA ILE A 155 -17.41 11.01 5.13
C ILE A 155 -17.28 9.75 6.00
N GLU A 156 -16.33 9.71 6.95
CA GLU A 156 -16.24 8.60 7.93
C GLU A 156 -17.52 8.50 8.78
N LYS A 157 -18.06 9.63 9.27
CA LYS A 157 -19.33 9.63 10.02
C LYS A 157 -20.52 9.18 9.17
N GLU A 158 -20.54 9.56 7.90
CA GLU A 158 -21.58 9.13 6.96
C GLU A 158 -21.48 7.62 6.70
N LEU A 159 -20.27 7.10 6.50
CA LEU A 159 -20.02 5.66 6.40
C LEU A 159 -20.47 4.93 7.68
N GLU A 160 -20.09 5.42 8.86
CA GLU A 160 -20.52 4.84 10.15
C GLU A 160 -22.05 4.76 10.28
N ALA A 161 -22.76 5.77 9.81
CA ALA A 161 -24.22 5.85 9.86
C ALA A 161 -24.93 5.03 8.77
N ASN A 162 -24.23 4.62 7.70
CA ASN A 162 -24.83 3.98 6.53
C ASN A 162 -24.17 2.62 6.21
N PRO A 163 -24.76 1.50 6.66
CA PRO A 163 -24.25 0.15 6.39
C PRO A 163 -24.13 -0.20 4.90
N GLU A 164 -24.97 0.37 4.03
CA GLU A 164 -24.92 0.13 2.59
C GLU A 164 -23.67 0.77 1.97
N LEU A 165 -23.33 2.00 2.37
CA LEU A 165 -22.10 2.66 1.93
C LEU A 165 -20.85 1.94 2.47
N GLN A 166 -20.89 1.41 3.70
CA GLN A 166 -19.79 0.57 4.20
C GLN A 166 -19.60 -0.69 3.37
N ALA A 167 -20.69 -1.37 3.02
CA ALA A 167 -20.62 -2.57 2.18
C ALA A 167 -20.03 -2.25 0.80
N GLN A 168 -20.46 -1.14 0.18
CA GLN A 168 -19.90 -0.68 -1.09
C GLN A 168 -18.40 -0.36 -0.98
N LEU A 169 -17.98 0.33 0.09
CA LEU A 169 -16.58 0.65 0.33
C LEU A 169 -15.75 -0.62 0.56
N LEU A 170 -16.27 -1.59 1.31
CA LEU A 170 -15.62 -2.88 1.52
C LEU A 170 -15.42 -3.64 0.20
N THR A 171 -16.45 -3.72 -0.63
CA THR A 171 -16.34 -4.30 -1.98
C THR A 171 -15.28 -3.58 -2.80
N CYS A 172 -15.23 -2.25 -2.76
CA CYS A 172 -14.17 -1.49 -3.42
C CYS A 172 -12.77 -1.83 -2.90
N HIS A 173 -12.59 -2.06 -1.60
CA HIS A 173 -11.31 -2.48 -1.05
C HIS A 173 -10.92 -3.89 -1.50
N GLU A 174 -11.87 -4.83 -1.53
CA GLU A 174 -11.66 -6.22 -1.96
C GLU A 174 -11.31 -6.29 -3.45
N GLU A 175 -12.05 -5.57 -4.30
CA GLU A 175 -11.76 -5.47 -5.74
C GLU A 175 -10.41 -4.80 -6.00
N TYR A 176 -10.11 -3.72 -5.28
CA TYR A 176 -8.82 -3.05 -5.40
C TYR A 176 -7.66 -3.98 -5.03
N ALA A 177 -7.80 -4.77 -3.97
CA ALA A 177 -6.78 -5.72 -3.53
C ALA A 177 -6.56 -6.82 -4.59
N ALA A 178 -7.66 -7.32 -5.18
CA ALA A 178 -7.60 -8.27 -6.29
C ALA A 178 -6.94 -7.67 -7.55
N ASP A 179 -7.31 -6.45 -7.95
CA ASP A 179 -6.72 -5.75 -9.09
C ASP A 179 -5.24 -5.48 -8.89
N ARG A 180 -4.84 -5.08 -7.68
CA ARG A 180 -3.44 -4.86 -7.32
C ARG A 180 -2.64 -6.15 -7.42
N TRP A 181 -3.16 -7.25 -6.90
CA TRP A 181 -2.48 -8.55 -7.03
C TRP A 181 -2.35 -8.98 -8.50
N LYS A 182 -3.45 -8.89 -9.28
CA LYS A 182 -3.45 -9.22 -10.71
C LYS A 182 -2.48 -8.38 -11.54
N SER A 183 -2.18 -7.15 -11.10
CA SER A 183 -1.26 -6.26 -11.81
C SER A 183 0.22 -6.63 -11.67
N LEU A 184 0.56 -7.53 -10.74
CA LEU A 184 1.92 -8.06 -10.61
C LEU A 184 2.24 -9.01 -11.76
N THR A 185 3.51 -9.02 -12.20
CA THR A 185 3.99 -10.02 -13.15
C THR A 185 3.93 -11.42 -12.55
N LEU A 186 3.81 -12.45 -13.40
CA LEU A 186 3.80 -13.84 -12.94
C LEU A 186 5.07 -14.21 -12.14
N PRO A 187 6.29 -13.80 -12.54
CA PRO A 187 7.48 -13.98 -11.71
C PRO A 187 7.35 -13.39 -10.31
N ASP A 188 6.88 -12.14 -10.19
CA ASP A 188 6.71 -11.49 -8.88
C ASP A 188 5.62 -12.18 -8.03
N GLN A 189 4.52 -12.60 -8.64
CA GLN A 189 3.49 -13.39 -7.95
C GLN A 189 4.05 -14.72 -7.44
N THR A 190 4.84 -15.43 -8.25
CA THR A 190 5.47 -16.70 -7.85
C THR A 190 6.47 -16.48 -6.71
N LEU A 191 7.31 -15.45 -6.79
CA LEU A 191 8.25 -15.09 -5.71
C LEU A 191 7.52 -14.79 -4.40
N LEU A 192 6.40 -14.07 -4.46
CA LEU A 192 5.60 -13.73 -3.28
C LEU A 192 4.77 -14.91 -2.74
N ASN A 193 4.39 -15.86 -3.59
CA ASN A 193 3.63 -17.06 -3.22
C ASN A 193 4.49 -18.25 -2.77
N GLY A 194 5.79 -18.25 -3.09
CA GLY A 194 6.69 -19.37 -2.80
C GLY A 194 6.80 -19.70 -1.31
N SER A 195 7.04 -20.97 -1.02
CA SER A 195 7.25 -21.52 0.33
C SER A 195 8.70 -21.38 0.85
N GLU A 196 9.56 -20.75 0.05
CA GLU A 196 11.01 -20.70 0.25
C GLU A 196 11.42 -19.84 1.46
N PRO A 197 12.67 -19.94 1.96
CA PRO A 197 13.22 -19.12 3.05
C PRO A 197 13.16 -17.60 2.80
N HIS A 198 12.85 -17.20 1.57
CA HIS A 198 12.74 -15.83 1.08
C HIS A 198 11.29 -15.38 0.89
N SER A 199 10.31 -16.20 1.28
CA SER A 199 8.92 -15.78 1.34
C SER A 199 8.81 -14.53 2.21
N MET A 200 8.10 -13.51 1.72
CA MET A 200 7.91 -12.24 2.41
C MET A 200 6.43 -12.07 2.79
N PRO A 201 5.91 -12.80 3.80
CA PRO A 201 4.50 -12.80 4.16
C PRO A 201 3.94 -11.39 4.38
N ARG A 202 4.75 -10.50 4.97
CA ARG A 202 4.37 -9.10 5.18
C ARG A 202 4.19 -8.33 3.87
N ILE A 203 5.07 -8.54 2.88
CA ILE A 203 4.94 -7.89 1.57
C ILE A 203 3.76 -8.47 0.81
N LYS A 204 3.62 -9.80 0.79
CA LYS A 204 2.46 -10.46 0.21
C LYS A 204 1.17 -9.90 0.80
N TYR A 205 1.05 -9.85 2.12
CA TYR A 205 -0.11 -9.29 2.80
C TYR A 205 -0.39 -7.84 2.38
N MET A 206 0.65 -6.99 2.35
CA MET A 206 0.48 -5.61 1.88
C MET A 206 0.00 -5.51 0.44
N LEU A 207 0.36 -6.43 -0.46
CA LEU A 207 -0.03 -6.35 -1.88
C LEU A 207 -1.34 -7.08 -2.18
N HIS A 208 -1.63 -8.16 -1.44
CA HIS A 208 -2.76 -9.05 -1.67
C HIS A 208 -3.98 -8.72 -0.80
N ASP A 209 -3.76 -8.32 0.46
CA ASP A 209 -4.83 -8.27 1.47
C ASP A 209 -5.13 -6.84 1.94
N SER A 210 -4.37 -5.84 1.48
CA SER A 210 -4.67 -4.44 1.81
C SER A 210 -5.44 -3.75 0.70
N GLY A 211 -6.49 -3.03 1.10
CA GLY A 211 -7.33 -2.27 0.20
C GLY A 211 -6.69 -0.93 -0.22
N ILE A 212 -7.52 -0.05 -0.79
CA ILE A 212 -7.18 1.33 -1.15
C ILE A 212 -6.37 2.01 -0.01
N ALA A 213 -5.30 2.72 -0.38
CA ALA A 213 -4.38 3.39 0.54
C ALA A 213 -3.59 2.48 1.53
N GLY A 214 -3.62 1.17 1.29
CA GLY A 214 -3.02 0.17 2.17
C GLY A 214 -3.84 -0.07 3.44
N ILE A 215 -5.16 0.13 3.37
CA ILE A 215 -6.07 -0.13 4.49
C ILE A 215 -6.11 -1.63 4.78
N ASP A 216 -5.97 -1.96 6.06
CA ASP A 216 -6.14 -3.31 6.59
C ASP A 216 -7.64 -3.64 6.60
N MET A 217 -8.08 -4.48 5.67
CA MET A 217 -9.49 -4.83 5.51
C MET A 217 -10.03 -5.60 6.72
N MET A 218 -9.20 -6.31 7.48
CA MET A 218 -9.67 -6.98 8.70
C MET A 218 -10.08 -5.97 9.77
N LYS A 219 -9.39 -4.82 9.83
CA LYS A 219 -9.74 -3.72 10.75
C LYS A 219 -10.83 -2.81 10.20
N CYS A 220 -10.92 -2.67 8.88
CA CYS A 220 -11.85 -1.74 8.23
C CYS A 220 -13.31 -2.22 8.24
N ARG A 221 -13.54 -3.53 8.40
CA ARG A 221 -14.90 -4.13 8.47
C ARG A 221 -15.80 -3.56 9.57
N SER A 222 -15.27 -2.80 10.53
CA SER A 222 -16.05 -2.21 11.63
C SER A 222 -16.06 -0.68 11.70
N LEU A 223 -15.27 0.04 10.91
CA LEU A 223 -15.02 1.48 11.15
C LEU A 223 -15.14 2.39 9.91
N GLY A 224 -15.24 1.86 8.69
CA GLY A 224 -15.32 2.71 7.50
C GLY A 224 -14.13 3.67 7.34
N ALA A 225 -12.95 3.30 7.83
CA ALA A 225 -11.79 4.18 7.93
C ALA A 225 -11.37 4.75 6.57
N VAL A 226 -11.11 6.06 6.51
CA VAL A 226 -10.65 6.76 5.31
C VAL A 226 -9.31 7.39 5.59
N LYS A 227 -8.24 6.87 4.97
CA LYS A 227 -6.89 7.36 5.22
C LYS A 227 -6.63 8.75 4.61
N CYS A 228 -7.04 8.93 3.35
CA CYS A 228 -6.97 10.19 2.63
C CYS A 228 -7.92 10.17 1.43
N LEU A 229 -8.47 11.32 1.08
CA LEU A 229 -9.40 11.50 -0.03
C LEU A 229 -8.71 11.29 -1.39
N HIS A 230 -7.43 11.63 -1.54
CA HIS A 230 -6.69 11.50 -2.81
C HIS A 230 -6.69 10.08 -3.36
N THR A 231 -6.42 9.07 -2.52
CA THR A 231 -6.36 7.67 -2.96
C THR A 231 -7.73 7.12 -3.32
N HIS A 232 -8.78 7.53 -2.61
CA HIS A 232 -10.14 7.12 -2.95
C HIS A 232 -10.61 7.78 -4.24
N TYR A 233 -10.28 9.06 -4.46
CA TYR A 233 -10.59 9.76 -5.69
C TYR A 233 -9.83 9.20 -6.89
N ALA A 234 -8.52 8.91 -6.75
CA ALA A 234 -7.73 8.27 -7.80
C ALA A 234 -8.29 6.89 -8.17
N HIS A 235 -8.68 6.07 -7.19
CA HIS A 235 -9.33 4.78 -7.42
C HIS A 235 -10.68 4.94 -8.15
N TYR A 236 -11.52 5.88 -7.69
CA TYR A 236 -12.81 6.16 -8.31
C TYR A 236 -12.64 6.54 -9.78
N ARG A 237 -11.79 7.52 -10.08
CA ARG A 237 -11.54 7.97 -11.45
C ARG A 237 -10.95 6.89 -12.34
N SER A 238 -10.05 6.06 -11.81
CA SER A 238 -9.39 5.00 -12.59
C SER A 238 -10.26 3.77 -12.85
N THR A 239 -11.40 3.66 -12.16
CA THR A 239 -12.33 2.53 -12.32
C THR A 239 -13.69 2.94 -12.84
N LEU A 240 -13.93 4.24 -13.03
CA LEU A 240 -15.24 4.79 -13.40
C LEU A 240 -15.74 4.20 -14.72
N ASP A 241 -14.97 4.32 -15.81
CA ASP A 241 -15.39 3.88 -17.14
C ASP A 241 -15.75 2.39 -17.15
N ARG A 242 -14.87 1.54 -16.60
CA ARG A 242 -15.12 0.09 -16.47
C ARG A 242 -16.42 -0.21 -15.72
N ARG A 243 -16.71 0.55 -14.66
CA ARG A 243 -17.91 0.36 -13.83
C ARG A 243 -19.18 0.90 -14.50
N LEU A 244 -19.07 1.93 -15.34
CA LEU A 244 -20.18 2.45 -16.16
C LEU A 244 -20.50 1.50 -17.32
N GLU A 245 -19.48 0.91 -17.95
CA GLU A 245 -19.65 -0.07 -19.03
C GLU A 245 -20.25 -1.38 -18.53
N ALA A 246 -19.78 -1.91 -17.38
CA ALA A 246 -20.28 -3.16 -16.80
C ALA A 246 -21.79 -3.11 -16.45
N GLU A 247 -22.33 -1.92 -16.18
CA GLU A 247 -23.75 -1.70 -15.91
C GLU A 247 -24.62 -1.78 -17.17
N ALA A 248 -24.08 -1.40 -18.34
CA ALA A 248 -24.83 -1.55 -19.59
C ALA A 248 -25.11 -3.03 -19.92
N ASP A 249 -24.29 -3.94 -19.38
CA ASP A 249 -24.29 -5.36 -19.72
C ASP A 249 -24.82 -6.29 -18.61
N SER A 250 -25.14 -5.79 -17.39
CA SER A 250 -25.55 -6.65 -16.25
C SER A 250 -26.71 -6.12 -15.40
N CYS A 251 -27.44 -7.04 -14.74
CA CYS A 251 -28.48 -6.74 -13.75
C CYS A 251 -27.91 -6.54 -12.32
N THR A 252 -26.58 -6.47 -12.18
CA THR A 252 -25.91 -6.33 -10.88
C THR A 252 -25.74 -4.85 -10.53
N PRO A 253 -26.08 -4.41 -9.30
CA PRO A 253 -25.98 -3.00 -8.92
C PRO A 253 -24.55 -2.46 -9.02
N ARG A 254 -24.45 -1.23 -9.53
CA ARG A 254 -23.22 -0.43 -9.64
C ARG A 254 -22.59 -0.26 -8.25
N THR A 255 -21.43 -0.87 -8.01
CA THR A 255 -20.62 -0.52 -6.83
C THR A 255 -19.61 0.55 -7.24
N LEU A 256 -19.86 1.81 -6.93
CA LEU A 256 -18.84 2.87 -7.04
C LEU A 256 -18.09 2.97 -5.72
N ASN A 257 -16.89 3.55 -5.74
CA ASN A 257 -16.19 3.93 -4.52
C ASN A 257 -16.94 5.11 -3.87
N PRO A 258 -17.66 4.91 -2.75
CA PRO A 258 -18.54 5.94 -2.20
C PRO A 258 -17.76 7.17 -1.72
N VAL A 259 -16.55 6.97 -1.18
CA VAL A 259 -15.66 8.07 -0.77
C VAL A 259 -15.18 8.86 -2.00
N GLY A 260 -14.83 8.16 -3.08
CA GLY A 260 -14.37 8.83 -4.30
C GLY A 260 -15.50 9.57 -5.02
N GLN A 261 -16.72 9.03 -5.00
CA GLN A 261 -17.91 9.71 -5.50
C GLN A 261 -18.22 10.95 -4.66
N TYR A 262 -18.20 10.83 -3.33
CA TYR A 262 -18.35 11.98 -2.43
C TYR A 262 -17.34 13.09 -2.76
N VAL A 263 -16.07 12.75 -2.96
CA VAL A 263 -15.04 13.73 -3.35
C VAL A 263 -15.37 14.33 -4.71
N HIS A 264 -15.80 13.54 -5.69
CA HIS A 264 -16.19 14.04 -7.01
C HIS A 264 -17.29 15.09 -6.90
N ASP A 265 -18.33 14.81 -6.12
CA ASP A 265 -19.46 15.72 -5.94
C ASP A 265 -19.04 17.00 -5.20
N ARG A 266 -18.14 16.91 -4.21
CA ARG A 266 -17.57 18.09 -3.55
C ARG A 266 -16.74 18.93 -4.51
N LEU A 267 -15.92 18.29 -5.33
CA LEU A 267 -15.09 18.98 -6.32
C LEU A 267 -15.96 19.75 -7.35
N MET A 268 -17.02 19.12 -7.86
CA MET A 268 -17.96 19.77 -8.78
C MET A 268 -18.69 20.97 -8.16
N ASN A 269 -19.08 20.84 -6.89
CA ASN A 269 -19.92 21.85 -6.24
C ASN A 269 -19.13 23.02 -5.63
N ASP A 270 -17.89 22.79 -5.18
CA ASP A 270 -17.11 23.80 -4.44
C ASP A 270 -16.06 24.51 -5.30
N PHE A 271 -15.66 23.91 -6.41
CA PHE A 271 -14.55 24.38 -7.23
C PHE A 271 -15.01 24.60 -8.68
N GLU A 272 -15.76 25.68 -8.91
CA GLU A 272 -16.38 26.02 -10.21
C GLU A 272 -15.41 26.05 -11.40
N ASN A 273 -14.13 26.33 -11.16
CA ASN A 273 -13.10 26.42 -12.20
C ASN A 273 -12.34 25.09 -12.44
N LEU A 274 -12.72 24.02 -11.74
CA LEU A 274 -12.04 22.75 -11.83
C LEU A 274 -12.62 21.89 -12.97
N VAL A 275 -11.76 21.43 -13.85
CA VAL A 275 -12.16 20.53 -14.95
C VAL A 275 -11.91 19.09 -14.52
N LEU A 276 -12.99 18.35 -14.32
CA LEU A 276 -12.98 16.94 -13.95
C LEU A 276 -13.05 16.02 -15.16
#